data_AF-A0AB39VD86-F1
#
_entry.id   AF-A0AB39VD86-F1
#
_cell.length_a   1.000
_cell.length_b   1.000
_cell.length_c   1.000
_cell.angle_alpha   90.00
_cell.angle_beta   90.00
_cell.angle_gamma   90.00
#
_symmetry.space_group_name_H-M   'P 1'
#
loop_
_entity.id
_entity.type
_entity.pdbx_description
1 polymer ?
#
loop_
_entity_poly.entity_id
_entity_poly.type
_entity_poly.pdbx_seq_one_letter_code
_entity_poly.pdbx_strand_id
1 'polypeptide(L)'
;MDFNKFQDICKEEVTKYFNSRSDKTDKFELKKEDVFVVWYCKTLQNAKALLSTTISDGMYYELTYNGDKDEMYLDAYKKWENKKIIF
;
A
#
# COMPACT_ATOMS: atom_id res chain seq x y z
N MET A 1 -8.03 5.07 -14.62
CA MET A 1 -7.37 6.04 -13.71
C MET A 1 -5.96 6.41 -14.19
N ASP A 2 -5.55 7.67 -14.00
CA ASP A 2 -4.17 8.13 -14.20
C ASP A 2 -3.22 7.59 -13.11
N PHE A 3 -1.94 7.45 -13.42
CA PHE A 3 -0.92 6.92 -12.51
C PHE A 3 -0.79 7.73 -11.22
N ASN A 4 -0.63 9.07 -11.31
CA ASN A 4 -0.42 9.91 -10.14
C ASN A 4 -1.65 9.88 -9.23
N LYS A 5 -2.84 9.90 -9.82
CA LYS A 5 -4.10 9.79 -9.08
C LYS A 5 -4.24 8.44 -8.36
N PHE A 6 -3.89 7.33 -9.01
CA PHE A 6 -3.94 6.01 -8.36
C PHE A 6 -2.96 5.91 -7.20
N GLN A 7 -1.73 6.38 -7.38
CA GLN A 7 -0.73 6.35 -6.31
C GLN A 7 -1.17 7.17 -5.09
N ASP A 8 -1.72 8.36 -5.32
CA ASP A 8 -2.18 9.23 -4.23
C ASP A 8 -3.29 8.57 -3.41
N ILE A 9 -4.29 7.99 -4.08
CA ILE A 9 -5.37 7.21 -3.45
C ILE A 9 -4.79 6.04 -2.66
N CYS A 10 -3.84 5.29 -3.23
CA CYS A 10 -3.24 4.16 -2.53
C CYS A 10 -2.55 4.57 -1.23
N LYS A 11 -1.78 5.68 -1.26
CA LYS A 11 -1.12 6.19 -0.07
C LYS A 11 -2.12 6.65 0.99
N GLU A 12 -3.21 7.30 0.57
CA GLU A 12 -4.28 7.72 1.48
C GLU A 12 -4.96 6.54 2.16
N GLU A 13 -5.30 5.49 1.41
CA GLU A 13 -5.96 4.31 1.98
C GLU A 13 -5.05 3.52 2.91
N VAL A 14 -3.75 3.39 2.61
CA VAL A 14 -2.78 2.78 3.53
C VAL A 14 -2.67 3.61 4.82
N THR A 15 -2.64 4.93 4.71
CA THR A 15 -2.58 5.84 5.86
C THR A 15 -3.81 5.67 6.75
N LYS A 16 -5.01 5.69 6.16
CA LYS A 16 -6.28 5.45 6.88
C LYS A 16 -6.30 4.07 7.53
N TYR A 17 -5.89 3.04 6.79
CA TYR A 17 -5.83 1.68 7.29
C TYR A 17 -4.94 1.57 8.53
N PHE A 18 -3.72 2.10 8.46
CA PHE A 18 -2.78 2.08 9.58
C PHE A 18 -3.34 2.84 10.80
N ASN A 19 -3.75 4.10 10.61
CA ASN A 19 -4.20 4.95 11.71
C ASN A 19 -5.53 4.47 12.34
N SER A 20 -6.35 3.71 11.60
CA SER A 20 -7.57 3.07 12.14
C SER A 20 -7.27 1.88 13.07
N ARG A 21 -6.07 1.31 12.97
CA ARG A 21 -5.65 0.11 13.70
C ARG A 21 -4.53 0.38 14.70
N SER A 22 -3.86 1.52 14.62
CA SER A 22 -2.90 1.95 15.63
C SER A 22 -3.62 2.16 16.96
N ASP A 23 -3.08 1.59 18.04
CA ASP A 23 -3.61 1.81 19.38
C ASP A 23 -3.56 3.30 19.72
N LYS A 24 -4.68 3.85 20.20
CA LYS A 24 -4.83 5.30 20.50
C LYS A 24 -3.86 5.81 21.57
N THR A 25 -3.20 4.92 22.30
CA THR A 25 -2.15 5.24 23.27
C THR A 25 -0.80 5.53 22.63
N ASP A 26 -0.56 5.00 21.42
CA ASP A 26 0.59 5.39 20.61
C ASP A 26 0.28 6.74 19.96
N LYS A 27 1.00 7.79 20.39
CA LYS A 27 0.88 9.15 19.83
C LYS A 27 1.39 9.26 18.39
N PHE A 28 1.61 8.13 17.72
CA PHE A 28 2.16 8.07 16.39
C PHE A 28 1.01 8.02 15.37
N GLU A 29 0.97 9.03 14.51
CA GLU A 29 0.05 9.10 13.38
C GLU A 29 0.87 9.01 12.10
N LEU A 30 0.63 7.98 11.31
CA LEU A 30 1.26 7.82 10.00
C LEU A 30 0.75 8.92 9.08
N LYS A 31 1.64 9.60 8.35
CA LYS A 31 1.26 10.58 7.34
C LYS A 31 1.38 10.00 5.94
N LYS A 32 0.74 10.65 4.97
CA LYS A 32 0.77 10.20 3.57
C LYS A 32 2.20 10.19 3.00
N GLU A 33 3.04 11.13 3.43
CA GLU A 33 4.43 11.26 3.03
C GLU A 33 5.30 10.10 3.54
N ASP A 34 4.87 9.44 4.62
CA ASP A 34 5.52 8.26 5.19
C ASP A 34 5.18 6.98 4.42
N VAL A 35 4.25 7.03 3.45
CA VAL A 35 3.87 5.91 2.59
C VAL A 35 4.52 6.03 1.22
N PHE A 36 5.21 4.97 0.80
CA PHE A 36 5.89 4.92 -0.50
C PHE A 36 5.50 3.68 -1.31
N VAL A 37 5.51 3.84 -2.63
CA VAL A 37 5.22 2.76 -3.57
C VAL A 37 6.50 1.97 -3.82
N VAL A 38 6.46 0.68 -3.54
CA VAL A 38 7.55 -0.27 -3.78
C VAL A 38 7.48 -0.82 -5.20
N TRP A 39 6.27 -1.15 -5.65
CA TRP A 39 6.05 -1.64 -7.00
C TRP A 39 4.69 -1.21 -7.52
N TYR A 40 4.59 -1.06 -8.84
CA TYR A 40 3.37 -0.66 -9.51
C TYR A 40 3.29 -1.33 -10.87
N CYS A 41 2.08 -1.74 -11.25
CA CYS A 41 1.77 -2.13 -12.61
C CYS A 41 0.35 -1.70 -12.99
N LYS A 42 0.15 -1.50 -14.30
CA LYS A 42 -1.14 -1.22 -14.90
C LYS A 42 -1.29 -2.01 -16.17
N THR A 43 -2.44 -2.67 -16.32
CA THR A 43 -2.80 -3.41 -17.51
C THR A 43 -4.22 -3.03 -17.88
N LEU A 44 -4.39 -2.36 -19.02
CA LEU A 44 -5.67 -1.83 -19.49
C LEU A 44 -6.34 -0.96 -18.41
N GLN A 45 -7.51 -1.37 -17.92
CA GLN A 45 -8.31 -0.67 -16.91
C GLN A 45 -7.89 -1.01 -15.47
N ASN A 46 -7.05 -2.02 -15.27
CA ASN A 46 -6.68 -2.54 -13.96
C ASN A 46 -5.33 -2.01 -13.51
N ALA A 47 -5.19 -1.75 -12.21
CA ALA A 47 -3.94 -1.29 -11.61
C ALA A 47 -3.67 -2.02 -10.29
N LYS A 48 -2.38 -2.25 -10.00
CA LYS A 48 -1.94 -2.82 -8.73
C LYS A 48 -0.73 -2.05 -8.23
N ALA A 49 -0.72 -1.72 -6.94
CA ALA A 49 0.42 -1.13 -6.25
C ALA A 49 0.77 -1.96 -5.02
N LEU A 50 2.07 -2.16 -4.83
CA LEU A 50 2.65 -2.61 -3.59
C LEU A 50 3.26 -1.41 -2.87
N LEU A 51 2.89 -1.20 -1.62
CA LEU A 51 3.31 -0.08 -0.79
C LEU A 51 3.92 -0.58 0.52
N SER A 52 4.74 0.28 1.12
CA SER A 52 5.24 0.11 2.48
C SER A 52 5.36 1.49 3.13
N THR A 53 5.69 1.52 4.40
CA THR A 53 5.77 2.74 5.21
C THR A 53 7.17 2.92 5.76
N THR A 54 7.48 4.11 6.26
CA THR A 54 8.74 4.36 6.99
C THR A 54 8.80 3.66 8.35
N ILE A 55 7.70 3.07 8.81
CA ILE A 55 7.63 2.31 10.06
C ILE A 55 8.34 0.98 9.89
N SER A 56 9.22 0.64 10.84
CA SER A 56 9.96 -0.62 10.86
C SER A 56 9.14 -1.77 11.46
N ASP A 57 7.90 -1.95 11.02
CA ASP A 57 6.99 -3.04 11.47
C ASP A 57 7.01 -4.26 10.52
N GLY A 58 7.64 -4.11 9.35
CA GLY A 58 7.74 -5.12 8.31
C GLY A 58 6.47 -5.26 7.46
N MET A 59 5.54 -4.30 7.53
CA MET A 59 4.28 -4.36 6.81
C MET A 59 4.41 -3.93 5.35
N TYR A 60 3.66 -4.65 4.52
CA TYR A 60 3.41 -4.34 3.13
C TYR A 60 1.91 -4.30 2.88
N TYR A 61 1.52 -3.43 1.95
CA TYR A 61 0.14 -3.22 1.56
C TYR A 61 0.04 -3.39 0.05
N GLU A 62 -0.87 -4.23 -0.40
CA GLU A 62 -1.19 -4.36 -1.80
C GLU A 62 -2.56 -3.73 -2.05
N LEU A 63 -2.61 -2.78 -2.98
CA LEU A 63 -3.88 -2.25 -3.47
C LEU A 63 -4.10 -2.68 -4.90
N THR A 64 -5.30 -3.20 -5.16
CA THR A 64 -5.73 -3.66 -6.49
C THR A 64 -6.97 -2.89 -6.89
N TYR A 65 -6.91 -2.18 -8.01
CA TYR A 65 -8.03 -1.50 -8.62
C TYR A 65 -8.53 -2.30 -9.84
N ASN A 66 -9.80 -2.70 -9.77
CA ASN A 66 -10.54 -3.30 -10.86
C ASN A 66 -11.30 -2.19 -11.60
N GLY A 67 -10.79 -1.78 -12.77
CA GLY A 67 -11.39 -0.69 -13.54
C GLY A 67 -12.66 -1.09 -14.30
N ASP A 68 -12.91 -2.39 -14.50
CA ASP A 68 -14.15 -2.85 -15.14
C ASP A 68 -15.36 -2.76 -14.19
N LYS A 69 -15.10 -2.91 -12.88
CA LYS A 69 -16.13 -2.83 -11.82
C LYS A 69 -16.08 -1.54 -10.99
N ASP A 70 -15.04 -0.74 -11.18
CA ASP A 70 -14.74 0.44 -10.36
C ASP A 70 -14.61 0.11 -8.85
N GLU A 71 -13.89 -0.97 -8.54
CA GLU A 71 -13.68 -1.46 -7.18
C GLU A 71 -12.21 -1.45 -6.79
N MET A 72 -11.95 -1.22 -5.50
CA MET A 72 -10.60 -1.26 -4.95
C MET A 72 -10.53 -2.22 -3.78
N TYR A 73 -9.44 -2.99 -3.74
CA TYR A 73 -9.16 -4.00 -2.74
C TYR A 73 -7.84 -3.65 -2.05
N LEU A 74 -7.77 -3.89 -0.74
CA LEU A 74 -6.57 -3.68 0.07
C LEU A 74 -6.24 -4.97 0.83
N ASP A 75 -5.06 -5.50 0.57
CA ASP A 75 -4.46 -6.59 1.32
C ASP A 75 -3.30 -6.04 2.16
N ALA A 76 -3.16 -6.52 3.39
CA ALA A 76 -2.08 -6.13 4.28
C ALA A 76 -1.40 -7.37 4.85
N TYR A 77 -0.08 -7.43 4.76
CA TYR A 77 0.71 -8.58 5.17
C TYR A 77 2.07 -8.17 5.72
N LYS A 78 2.64 -9.04 6.55
CA LYS A 78 3.97 -8.86 7.12
C LYS A 78 5.00 -9.58 6.26
N LYS A 79 6.01 -8.86 5.79
CA LYS A 79 7.14 -9.45 5.07
C LYS A 79 8.00 -10.25 6.04
N TRP A 80 8.18 -11.53 5.74
CA TRP A 80 8.94 -12.45 6.59
C TRP A 80 10.46 -12.35 6.34
N GLU A 81 10.88 -12.50 5.09
CA GLU A 81 12.29 -12.41 4.71
C GLU A 81 12.47 -11.92 3.27
N ASN A 82 13.71 -11.54 2.93
CA ASN A 82 14.12 -11.34 1.55
C ASN A 82 15.33 -12.25 1.29
N LYS A 83 15.13 -13.27 0.45
CA LYS A 83 16.13 -14.30 0.18
C LYS A 83 16.56 -14.26 -1.27
N LYS A 84 17.87 -14.15 -1.50
CA LYS A 84 18.47 -14.28 -2.84
C LYS A 84 18.40 -15.75 -3.28
N ILE A 85 17.81 -16.01 -4.45
CA ILE A 85 17.85 -17.31 -5.11
C ILE A 85 18.97 -17.30 -6.15
N ILE A 86 19.77 -18.36 -6.21
CA ILE A 86 20.88 -18.53 -7.15
C ILE A 86 20.48 -19.70 -8.06
N PHE A 87 20.62 -19.51 -9.38
CA PHE A 87 20.38 -20.53 -10.41
C PHE A 87 21.70 -20.99 -11.01
#